data_AF-A0A8B2U3P5-F1
#
_entry.id   AF-A0A8B2U3P5-F1
#
_cell.length_a   1.000
_cell.length_b   1.000
_cell.length_c   1.000
_cell.angle_alpha   90.00
_cell.angle_beta   90.00
_cell.angle_gamma   90.00
#
_symmetry.space_group_name_H-M   'P 1'
#
loop_
_entity.id
_entity.type
_entity.pdbx_description
1 polymer ?
#
loop_
_entity_poly.entity_id
_entity_poly.type
_entity_poly.pdbx_seq_one_letter_code
_entity_poly.pdbx_strand_id
1 'polypeptide(L)'
;MQKGFTLLEMLIALFILGLLLMLALPTWQQSSQQNSLQKEQQKLYAFLRQIQARVENSSDIWFLMASRDLSGKRWCLTAQIKNHHLCDCLAPQGCPPHVSAHFYYPAFSDTMLISKRYYPLELTRLSGIRNTASTACFVLQANHQQTLFSFFNVGSLKLKDNQSLSACVNDEE
;
A
#
# COMPACT_ATOMS: atom_id res chain seq x y z
N MET A 1 -12.27 59.77 -2.99
CA MET A 1 -13.24 59.20 -3.94
C MET A 1 -12.94 57.72 -4.09
N GLN A 2 -13.77 56.84 -3.52
CA GLN A 2 -13.65 55.39 -3.72
C GLN A 2 -14.19 55.06 -5.11
N LYS A 3 -13.33 54.57 -6.01
CA LYS A 3 -13.75 54.05 -7.31
C LYS A 3 -14.48 52.72 -7.04
N GLY A 4 -15.79 52.70 -7.25
CA GLY A 4 -16.60 51.49 -7.13
C GLY A 4 -16.30 50.52 -8.27
N PHE A 5 -16.39 49.22 -7.98
CA PHE A 5 -16.22 48.15 -8.96
C PHE A 5 -17.36 48.18 -9.97
N THR A 6 -17.07 48.14 -11.26
CA THR A 6 -18.11 48.12 -12.29
C THR A 6 -18.70 46.71 -12.45
N LEU A 7 -19.97 46.61 -12.84
CA LEU A 7 -20.63 45.32 -13.07
C LEU A 7 -19.91 44.49 -14.16
N LEU A 8 -19.36 45.18 -15.17
CA LEU A 8 -18.53 44.57 -16.21
C LEU A 8 -17.24 43.97 -15.64
N GLU A 9 -16.52 44.69 -14.77
CA GLU A 9 -15.31 44.16 -14.12
C GLU A 9 -15.63 42.93 -13.26
N MET A 10 -16.77 42.91 -12.57
CA MET A 10 -17.19 41.72 -11.80
C MET A 10 -17.44 40.51 -12.70
N LEU A 11 -18.08 40.69 -13.85
CA LEU A 11 -18.32 39.62 -14.83
C LEU A 11 -17.02 39.10 -15.43
N ILE A 12 -16.09 39.99 -15.77
CA ILE A 12 -14.77 39.62 -16.30
C ILE A 12 -13.98 38.86 -15.23
N ALA A 13 -13.98 39.32 -13.98
CA ALA A 13 -13.30 38.65 -12.88
C ALA A 13 -13.86 37.24 -12.64
N LEU A 14 -15.18 37.06 -12.62
CA LEU A 14 -15.82 35.75 -12.48
C LEU A 14 -15.51 34.82 -13.67
N PHE A 15 -15.48 35.35 -14.88
CA PHE A 15 -15.11 34.60 -16.08
C PHE A 15 -13.67 34.09 -16.00
N ILE A 16 -12.72 34.95 -15.62
CA ILE A 16 -11.31 34.57 -15.41
C ILE A 16 -11.20 33.54 -14.28
N LEU A 17 -11.93 33.72 -13.17
CA LEU A 17 -11.92 32.78 -12.05
C LEU A 17 -12.43 31.40 -12.46
N GLY A 18 -13.50 31.34 -13.27
CA GLY A 18 -14.04 30.11 -13.83
C GLY A 18 -13.05 29.38 -14.73
N LEU A 19 -12.34 30.11 -15.60
CA LEU A 19 -11.27 29.54 -16.43
C LEU A 19 -10.12 28.97 -15.59
N LEU A 20 -9.68 29.69 -14.55
CA LEU A 20 -8.63 29.22 -13.66
C LEU A 20 -9.06 27.95 -12.90
N LEU A 21 -10.29 27.90 -12.40
CA LEU A 21 -10.83 26.73 -11.70
C LEU A 21 -10.88 25.50 -12.61
N MET A 22 -11.29 25.65 -13.88
CA MET A 22 -11.33 24.54 -14.84
C MET A 22 -9.94 23.92 -15.09
N LEU A 23 -8.86 24.69 -14.99
CA LEU A 23 -7.49 24.21 -15.18
C LEU A 23 -6.86 23.70 -13.87
N ALA A 24 -7.15 24.35 -12.75
CA ALA A 24 -6.56 24.03 -11.45
C ALA A 24 -7.16 22.76 -10.81
N LEU A 25 -8.46 22.51 -10.99
CA LEU A 25 -9.13 21.33 -10.43
C LEU A 25 -8.55 19.99 -10.93
N PRO A 26 -8.45 19.73 -12.26
CA PRO A 26 -7.96 18.45 -12.75
C PRO A 26 -6.48 18.22 -12.40
N THR A 27 -5.67 19.28 -12.41
CA THR A 27 -4.24 19.20 -12.05
C THR A 27 -4.05 18.89 -10.57
N TRP A 28 -4.85 19.52 -9.70
CA TRP A 28 -4.83 19.22 -8.27
C TRP A 28 -5.32 17.79 -7.96
N GLN A 29 -6.39 17.33 -8.61
CA GLN A 29 -6.87 15.96 -8.45
C GLN A 29 -5.79 14.94 -8.84
N GLN A 30 -5.13 15.13 -9.98
CA GLN A 30 -4.06 14.24 -10.42
C GLN A 30 -2.89 14.21 -9.43
N SER A 31 -2.46 15.37 -8.92
CA SER A 31 -1.38 15.45 -7.93
C SER A 31 -1.77 14.83 -6.58
N SER A 32 -2.99 15.08 -6.11
CA SER A 32 -3.50 14.49 -4.86
C SER A 32 -3.51 12.96 -4.92
N GLN A 33 -3.86 12.38 -6.06
CA GLN A 33 -3.89 10.93 -6.27
C GLN A 33 -2.49 10.31 -6.26
N GLN A 34 -1.51 10.96 -6.91
CA GLN A 34 -0.11 10.54 -6.84
C GLN A 34 0.42 10.55 -5.40
N ASN A 35 -0.02 11.55 -4.62
CA ASN A 35 0.35 11.66 -3.21
C ASN A 35 -0.26 10.54 -2.36
N SER A 36 -1.45 10.01 -2.68
CA SER A 36 -2.04 8.87 -1.97
C SER A 36 -1.14 7.64 -2.08
N LEU A 37 -0.72 7.27 -3.30
CA LEU A 37 0.13 6.09 -3.51
C LEU A 37 1.48 6.22 -2.81
N GLN A 38 2.13 7.38 -2.93
CA GLN A 38 3.42 7.64 -2.29
C GLN A 38 3.33 7.59 -0.76
N LYS A 39 2.27 8.17 -0.18
CA LYS A 39 2.03 8.12 1.27
C LYS A 39 1.75 6.70 1.74
N GLU A 40 0.94 5.95 0.99
CA GLU A 40 0.64 4.55 1.31
C GLU A 40 1.89 3.68 1.21
N GLN A 41 2.69 3.87 0.16
CA GLN A 41 3.99 3.21 -0.02
C GLN A 41 4.91 3.45 1.18
N GLN A 42 5.05 4.70 1.64
CA GLN A 42 5.89 5.04 2.79
C GLN A 42 5.37 4.41 4.08
N LYS A 43 4.05 4.48 4.32
CA LYS A 43 3.40 3.87 5.49
C LYS A 43 3.59 2.36 5.49
N LEU A 44 3.40 1.72 4.34
CA LEU A 44 3.58 0.28 4.18
C LEU A 44 5.04 -0.13 4.38
N TYR A 45 5.98 0.61 3.79
CA TYR A 45 7.40 0.36 3.97
C TYR A 45 7.81 0.49 5.44
N ALA A 46 7.32 1.50 6.16
CA ALA A 46 7.56 1.67 7.58
C ALA A 46 7.01 0.50 8.40
N PHE A 47 5.78 0.05 8.12
CA PHE A 47 5.20 -1.14 8.74
C PHE A 47 6.07 -2.38 8.52
N LEU A 48 6.46 -2.65 7.27
CA LEU A 48 7.30 -3.82 6.96
C LEU A 48 8.67 -3.74 7.64
N ARG A 49 9.28 -2.56 7.71
CA ARG A 49 10.54 -2.34 8.45
C ARG A 49 10.37 -2.57 9.94
N GLN A 50 9.25 -2.15 10.53
CA GLN A 50 8.93 -2.42 11.92
C GLN A 50 8.78 -3.93 12.18
N ILE A 51 8.12 -4.66 11.27
CA ILE A 51 8.03 -6.12 11.35
C ILE A 51 9.41 -6.75 11.21
N GLN A 52 10.25 -6.31 10.26
CA GLN A 52 11.61 -6.82 10.13
C GLN A 52 12.44 -6.62 11.41
N ALA A 53 12.41 -5.43 12.02
CA ALA A 53 13.10 -5.18 13.27
C ALA A 53 12.59 -6.07 14.43
N ARG A 54 11.29 -6.36 14.46
CA ARG A 54 10.71 -7.29 15.44
C ARG A 54 11.15 -8.72 15.17
N VAL A 55 11.16 -9.14 13.91
CA VAL A 55 11.63 -10.45 13.48
C VAL A 55 13.09 -10.62 13.87
N GLU A 56 13.96 -9.64 13.61
CA GLU A 56 15.38 -9.66 13.98
C GLU A 56 15.59 -9.78 15.49
N ASN A 57 14.73 -9.15 16.29
CA ASN A 57 14.75 -9.25 17.75
C ASN A 57 14.09 -10.54 18.29
N SER A 58 13.50 -11.36 17.43
CA SER A 58 12.90 -12.64 17.79
C SER A 58 13.69 -13.79 17.15
N SER A 59 13.87 -14.91 17.84
CA SER A 59 14.40 -16.12 17.18
C SER A 59 13.33 -16.87 16.37
N ASP A 60 12.13 -16.32 16.26
CA ASP A 60 10.98 -16.95 15.66
C ASP A 60 10.89 -16.72 14.15
N ILE A 61 10.14 -17.61 13.50
CA ILE A 61 9.76 -17.50 12.09
C ILE A 61 8.43 -16.77 12.02
N TRP A 62 8.35 -15.73 11.20
CA TRP A 62 7.15 -14.95 10.97
C TRP A 62 6.60 -15.19 9.57
N PHE A 63 5.28 -15.21 9.46
CA PHE A 63 4.55 -15.24 8.20
C PHE A 63 3.99 -13.87 7.90
N LEU A 64 4.28 -13.37 6.69
CA LEU A 64 3.58 -12.25 6.09
C LEU A 64 2.54 -12.81 5.12
N MET A 65 1.28 -12.45 5.31
CA MET A 65 0.16 -12.85 4.46
C MET A 65 -0.58 -11.61 3.97
N ALA A 66 -1.14 -11.70 2.77
CA ALA A 66 -1.94 -10.64 2.19
C ALA A 66 -3.38 -11.12 2.01
N SER A 67 -4.35 -10.34 2.47
CA SER A 67 -5.77 -10.60 2.21
C SER A 67 -6.35 -9.49 1.37
N ARG A 68 -7.26 -9.83 0.47
CA ARG A 68 -7.91 -8.88 -0.41
C ARG A 68 -9.35 -9.28 -0.70
N ASP A 69 -10.21 -8.27 -0.71
CA ASP A 69 -11.61 -8.32 -1.09
C ASP A 69 -11.80 -7.44 -2.33
N LEU A 70 -12.07 -8.08 -3.47
CA LEU A 70 -12.28 -7.41 -4.75
C LEU A 70 -13.62 -6.67 -4.79
N SER A 71 -14.66 -7.21 -4.14
CA SER A 71 -16.00 -6.61 -4.11
C SER A 71 -16.02 -5.34 -3.28
N GLY A 72 -15.39 -5.38 -2.10
CA GLY A 72 -15.26 -4.23 -1.21
C GLY A 72 -14.12 -3.27 -1.56
N LYS A 73 -13.25 -3.61 -2.52
CA LYS A 73 -11.98 -2.90 -2.81
C LYS A 73 -11.14 -2.69 -1.55
N ARG A 74 -11.02 -3.74 -0.74
CA ARG A 74 -10.24 -3.72 0.50
C ARG A 74 -9.08 -4.67 0.38
N TRP A 75 -7.96 -4.32 1.00
CA TRP A 75 -6.84 -5.21 1.16
C TRP A 75 -6.19 -4.95 2.52
N CYS A 76 -5.42 -5.89 3.02
CA CYS A 76 -4.69 -5.76 4.27
C CYS A 76 -3.54 -6.77 4.30
N LEU A 77 -2.60 -6.57 5.24
CA LEU A 77 -1.54 -7.54 5.51
C LEU A 77 -1.64 -8.03 6.94
N THR A 78 -1.33 -9.31 7.13
CA THR A 78 -1.09 -9.91 8.44
C THR A 78 0.38 -10.29 8.54
N ALA A 79 1.06 -9.84 9.59
CA ALA A 79 2.35 -10.36 10.02
C ALA A 79 2.18 -11.09 11.35
N GLN A 80 2.45 -12.38 11.42
CA GLN A 80 2.29 -13.16 12.65
C GLN A 80 3.43 -14.14 12.84
N ILE A 81 3.62 -14.62 14.07
CA ILE A 81 4.53 -15.72 14.35
C ILE A 81 3.95 -17.00 13.72
N LYS A 82 4.83 -17.86 13.21
CA LYS A 82 4.47 -19.17 12.65
C LYS A 82 3.63 -19.95 13.68
N ASN A 83 2.38 -20.20 13.31
CA ASN A 83 1.42 -20.94 14.11
C ASN A 83 0.53 -21.77 13.18
N HIS A 84 -0.16 -22.77 13.72
CA HIS A 84 -1.17 -23.53 13.00
C HIS A 84 -2.42 -22.68 12.69
N HIS A 85 -2.75 -21.72 13.57
CA HIS A 85 -3.83 -20.77 13.34
C HIS A 85 -3.32 -19.56 12.53
N LEU A 86 -3.85 -19.38 11.32
CA LEU A 86 -3.54 -18.25 10.45
C LEU A 86 -4.65 -17.20 10.53
N CYS A 87 -4.27 -15.97 10.87
CA CYS A 87 -5.21 -14.88 11.07
C CYS A 87 -5.45 -14.08 9.78
N ASP A 88 -6.72 -14.00 9.39
CA ASP A 88 -7.15 -13.12 8.30
C ASP A 88 -7.43 -11.71 8.82
N CYS A 89 -6.76 -10.73 8.25
CA CYS A 89 -6.97 -9.32 8.58
C CYS A 89 -8.33 -8.78 8.09
N LEU A 90 -9.02 -9.45 7.17
CA LEU A 90 -10.39 -9.10 6.80
C LEU A 90 -11.42 -9.53 7.86
N ALA A 91 -11.07 -10.51 8.70
CA ALA A 91 -11.90 -11.04 9.77
C ALA A 91 -11.11 -11.19 11.09
N PRO A 92 -10.65 -10.08 11.69
CA PRO A 92 -9.72 -10.12 12.82
C PRO A 92 -10.31 -10.72 14.11
N GLN A 93 -11.64 -10.76 14.23
CA GLN A 93 -12.35 -11.29 15.40
C GLN A 93 -12.08 -12.77 15.65
N GLY A 94 -11.71 -13.53 14.62
CA GLY A 94 -11.38 -14.95 14.72
C GLY A 94 -9.93 -15.23 15.16
N CYS A 95 -9.09 -14.20 15.34
CA CYS A 95 -7.67 -14.38 15.62
C CYS A 95 -7.41 -14.58 17.12
N PRO A 96 -6.86 -15.73 17.55
CA PRO A 96 -6.54 -15.95 18.95
C PRO A 96 -5.42 -15.00 19.44
N PRO A 97 -5.47 -14.51 20.69
CA PRO A 97 -4.48 -13.56 21.19
C PRO A 97 -3.05 -14.13 21.28
N HIS A 98 -2.91 -15.46 21.36
CA HIS A 98 -1.60 -16.11 21.46
C HIS A 98 -0.80 -16.14 20.15
N VAL A 99 -1.41 -15.84 19.00
CA VAL A 99 -0.77 -15.89 17.68
C VAL A 99 0.13 -14.67 17.42
N SER A 100 0.05 -13.63 18.28
CA SER A 100 0.83 -12.38 18.15
C SER A 100 0.75 -11.78 16.74
N ALA A 101 -0.46 -11.67 16.20
CA ALA A 101 -0.70 -11.13 14.86
C ALA A 101 -0.69 -9.60 14.85
N HIS A 102 0.02 -9.03 13.88
CA HIS A 102 0.07 -7.61 13.58
C HIS A 102 -0.60 -7.36 12.25
N PHE A 103 -1.57 -6.46 12.23
CA PHE A 103 -2.36 -6.15 11.03
C PHE A 103 -1.98 -4.79 10.45
N TYR A 104 -1.95 -4.72 9.13
CA TYR A 104 -1.83 -3.50 8.37
C TYR A 104 -3.11 -3.25 7.59
N TYR A 105 -3.67 -2.05 7.73
CA TYR A 105 -4.81 -1.59 6.95
C TYR A 105 -4.43 -0.37 6.13
N PRO A 106 -4.89 -0.30 4.87
CA PRO A 106 -4.59 0.82 4.00
C PRO A 106 -5.21 2.11 4.52
N ALA A 107 -4.48 3.23 4.41
CA ALA A 107 -5.05 4.54 4.75
C ALA A 107 -5.93 5.09 3.62
N PHE A 108 -5.67 4.68 2.38
CA PHE A 108 -6.36 5.19 1.20
C PHE A 108 -7.07 4.08 0.43
N SER A 109 -8.34 4.28 0.12
CA SER A 109 -9.24 3.32 -0.53
C SER A 109 -9.04 3.21 -2.05
N ASP A 110 -8.26 4.10 -2.64
CA ASP A 110 -7.86 4.10 -4.06
C ASP A 110 -6.66 3.18 -4.34
N THR A 111 -6.09 2.57 -3.31
CA THR A 111 -4.95 1.65 -3.40
C THR A 111 -5.38 0.19 -3.34
N MET A 112 -4.70 -0.67 -4.10
CA MET A 112 -4.92 -2.11 -4.10
C MET A 112 -3.60 -2.88 -4.11
N LEU A 113 -3.53 -3.93 -3.30
CA LEU A 113 -2.41 -4.85 -3.30
C LEU A 113 -2.63 -6.00 -4.29
N ILE A 114 -1.63 -6.24 -5.14
CA ILE A 114 -1.60 -7.30 -6.15
C ILE A 114 -0.46 -8.26 -5.82
N SER A 115 -0.76 -9.55 -5.67
CA SER A 115 0.23 -10.59 -5.45
C SER A 115 -0.18 -11.91 -6.10
N LYS A 116 0.77 -12.80 -6.31
CA LYS A 116 0.53 -14.19 -6.74
C LYS A 116 -0.11 -15.03 -5.63
N ARG A 117 0.09 -14.66 -4.36
CA ARG A 117 -0.41 -15.41 -3.21
C ARG A 117 -1.19 -14.51 -2.27
N TYR A 118 -2.37 -14.97 -1.90
CA TYR A 118 -3.22 -14.37 -0.88
C TYR A 118 -3.49 -15.38 0.22
N TYR A 119 -3.95 -14.90 1.37
CA TYR A 119 -4.46 -15.71 2.47
C TYR A 119 -5.38 -16.82 1.91
N PRO A 120 -5.20 -18.08 2.36
CA PRO A 120 -4.41 -18.52 3.51
C PRO A 120 -2.92 -18.79 3.24
N LEU A 121 -2.41 -18.51 2.03
CA LEU A 121 -1.01 -18.74 1.69
C LEU A 121 -0.11 -17.59 2.18
N GLU A 122 1.09 -17.91 2.68
CA GLU A 122 2.08 -16.89 2.99
C GLU A 122 2.65 -16.24 1.73
N LEU A 123 2.76 -14.92 1.79
CA LEU A 123 3.48 -14.12 0.81
C LEU A 123 4.98 -14.32 0.97
N THR A 124 5.47 -14.15 2.20
CA THR A 124 6.86 -14.40 2.56
C THR A 124 7.00 -14.91 3.99
N ARG A 125 8.05 -15.70 4.21
CA ARG A 125 8.52 -16.14 5.50
C ARG A 125 9.71 -15.29 5.90
N LEU A 126 9.62 -14.60 7.04
CA LEU A 126 10.70 -13.82 7.63
C LEU A 126 11.31 -14.61 8.79
N SER A 127 12.64 -14.66 8.88
CA SER A 127 13.36 -15.37 9.93
C SER A 127 14.40 -14.44 10.56
N GLY A 128 14.30 -14.27 11.89
CA GLY A 128 15.27 -13.49 12.66
C GLY A 128 16.64 -14.16 12.68
N ILE A 129 16.67 -15.50 12.60
CA ILE A 129 17.90 -16.28 12.47
C ILE A 129 18.50 -15.98 11.08
N ARG A 130 19.61 -15.26 11.07
CA ARG A 130 20.37 -14.77 9.88
C ARG A 130 19.68 -13.69 9.04
N ASN A 131 18.62 -13.04 9.56
CA ASN A 131 17.85 -12.00 8.86
C ASN A 131 17.50 -12.41 7.41
N THR A 132 16.78 -13.53 7.28
CA THR A 132 16.43 -14.09 5.96
C THR A 132 14.95 -13.94 5.69
N ALA A 133 14.60 -13.73 4.41
CA ALA A 133 13.22 -13.66 3.96
C ALA A 133 13.06 -14.52 2.72
N SER A 134 12.01 -15.34 2.62
CA SER A 134 11.77 -16.08 1.37
C SER A 134 11.50 -15.08 0.25
N THR A 135 12.17 -15.23 -0.90
CA THR A 135 11.97 -14.37 -2.06
C THR A 135 10.50 -14.29 -2.42
N ALA A 136 9.98 -13.07 -2.43
CA ALA A 136 8.58 -12.79 -2.70
C ALA A 136 8.43 -11.37 -3.21
N CYS A 137 7.36 -11.12 -3.92
CA CYS A 137 7.02 -9.77 -4.33
C CYS A 137 5.52 -9.56 -4.42
N PHE A 138 5.15 -8.29 -4.32
CA PHE A 138 3.79 -7.82 -4.49
C PHE A 138 3.83 -6.39 -4.99
N VAL A 139 2.72 -5.95 -5.58
CA VAL A 139 2.57 -4.64 -6.16
C VAL A 139 1.51 -3.88 -5.38
N LEU A 140 1.81 -2.63 -5.05
CA LEU A 140 0.83 -1.66 -4.60
C LEU A 140 0.43 -0.80 -5.80
N GLN A 141 -0.84 -0.84 -6.19
CA GLN A 141 -1.36 -0.12 -7.34
C GLN A 141 -2.38 0.94 -6.90
N ALA A 142 -2.29 2.13 -7.49
CA ALA A 142 -3.35 3.12 -7.47
C ALA A 142 -3.55 3.66 -8.89
N ASN A 143 -4.73 3.43 -9.47
CA ASN A 143 -5.05 3.84 -10.83
C ASN A 143 -4.00 3.32 -11.86
N HIS A 144 -3.25 4.21 -12.52
CA HIS A 144 -2.20 3.90 -13.51
C HIS A 144 -0.79 3.83 -12.92
N GLN A 145 -0.62 4.05 -11.62
CA GLN A 145 0.67 4.03 -10.94
C GLN A 145 0.82 2.79 -10.08
N GLN A 146 2.05 2.25 -10.06
CA GLN A 146 2.36 1.01 -9.37
C GLN A 146 3.74 1.09 -8.72
N THR A 147 3.83 0.53 -7.51
CA THR A 147 5.07 0.35 -6.77
C THR A 147 5.26 -1.14 -6.49
N LEU A 148 6.41 -1.67 -6.88
CA LEU A 148 6.81 -3.04 -6.61
C LEU A 148 7.56 -3.12 -5.27
N PHE A 149 7.11 -4.03 -4.40
CA PHE A 149 7.81 -4.45 -3.20
C PHE A 149 8.45 -5.82 -3.44
N SER A 150 9.73 -5.96 -3.15
CA SER A 150 10.47 -7.22 -3.32
C SER A 150 11.26 -7.57 -2.07
N PHE A 151 11.00 -8.76 -1.55
CA PHE A 151 11.81 -9.44 -0.53
C PHE A 151 12.84 -10.34 -1.21
N PHE A 152 14.05 -10.34 -0.67
CA PHE A 152 15.14 -11.21 -1.11
C PHE A 152 15.61 -12.09 0.05
N ASN A 153 16.28 -13.21 -0.29
CA ASN A 153 16.80 -14.20 0.67
C ASN A 153 17.66 -13.62 1.81
N VAL A 154 18.25 -12.44 1.62
CA VAL A 154 19.04 -11.71 2.64
C VAL A 154 18.22 -10.77 3.52
N GLY A 155 16.89 -10.94 3.57
CA GLY A 155 16.00 -10.10 4.38
C GLY A 155 15.78 -8.70 3.82
N SER A 156 16.47 -8.31 2.75
CA SER A 156 16.34 -6.96 2.18
C SER A 156 14.96 -6.75 1.56
N LEU A 157 14.32 -5.63 1.93
CA LEU A 157 13.13 -5.11 1.28
C LEU A 157 13.54 -4.00 0.29
N LYS A 158 13.22 -4.17 -0.99
CA LYS A 158 13.45 -3.15 -2.03
C LYS A 158 12.14 -2.66 -2.63
N LEU A 159 12.13 -1.37 -2.94
CA LEU A 159 11.07 -0.67 -3.66
C LEU A 159 11.54 -0.41 -5.08
N LYS A 160 10.69 -0.63 -6.07
CA LYS A 160 10.94 -0.22 -7.47
C LYS A 160 9.67 0.40 -8.07
N ASP A 161 9.84 1.49 -8.80
CA ASP A 161 8.74 2.18 -9.45
C ASP A 161 8.55 1.70 -10.90
N ASN A 162 7.28 1.59 -11.33
CA ASN A 162 6.71 1.58 -12.69
C ASN A 162 7.29 0.70 -13.83
N GLN A 163 8.47 0.06 -13.74
CA GLN A 163 9.12 -0.54 -14.92
C GLN A 163 9.67 -1.98 -14.75
N SER A 164 9.44 -2.67 -13.64
CA SER A 164 9.99 -4.03 -13.42
C SER A 164 8.95 -5.07 -13.00
N LEU A 165 7.78 -5.01 -13.63
CA LEU A 165 6.59 -5.79 -13.26
C LEU A 165 6.53 -7.22 -13.84
N SER A 166 7.39 -7.57 -14.81
CA SER A 166 7.21 -8.80 -15.59
C SER A 166 7.38 -10.10 -14.80
N ALA A 167 8.03 -10.11 -13.63
CA ALA A 167 8.25 -11.35 -12.87
C ALA A 167 7.28 -11.55 -11.67
N CYS A 168 6.62 -10.49 -11.21
CA CYS A 168 5.90 -10.49 -9.94
C CYS A 168 4.39 -10.62 -10.06
N VAL A 169 3.82 -10.34 -11.24
CA VAL A 169 2.39 -10.44 -11.51
C VAL A 169 2.10 -11.39 -12.67
N ASN A 170 3.01 -11.50 -13.65
CA ASN A 170 2.88 -12.50 -14.72
C ASN A 170 3.53 -13.81 -14.28
N ASP A 171 2.70 -14.83 -14.08
CA ASP A 171 2.90 -16.10 -14.76
C ASP A 171 1.66 -16.23 -15.65
N GLU A 172 1.81 -16.09 -16.97
CA GLU A 172 0.78 -16.56 -17.88
C GLU A 172 0.80 -18.10 -17.79
N GLU A 173 -0.37 -18.64 -17.41
CA GLU A 173 -0.80 -20.05 -17.38
C GLU A 173 -0.13 -21.03 -16.39
#